data_AF-A0A316B9S5-F1
#
_entry.id   AF-A0A316B9S5-F1
#
_cell.length_a   1.000
_cell.length_b   1.000
_cell.length_c   1.000
_cell.angle_alpha   90.00
_cell.angle_beta   90.00
_cell.angle_gamma   90.00
#
_symmetry.space_group_name_H-M   'P 1'
#
loop_
_entity.id
_entity.type
_entity.pdbx_description
1 polymer ?
#
loop_
_entity_poly.entity_id
_entity_poly.type
_entity_poly.pdbx_seq_one_letter_code
_entity_poly.pdbx_strand_id
1 'polypeptide(L)'
;MSVYIAYRDLVTYQFQMSLCGGTPTNPDFRLATVQSGVYLLTCGGKDYAVTKERGEQFKNEVLSKTTGSHAGHFPMVPEHNGKTTAAVIEIYEDNETKWYDFDDELMLKMLTDLKDELGEPLDRRGLINHCYPNPSLPEDFELQTIYHQIYCGPDNTPQAVIRVMFPDTETSRLWSFGDEYFVVIRKGLDQNKYKVPASLIPDIKDKVRELCKNPAEAYVEPGKWESYIQFGKTKERIFTDPGKTMELLNYIASNSEFDSTSQIDTNKYYPFNAPPANAFGMMGFMNNMMAQQQAAANTYANAAAAQATEKAAQPAPGTWKCPMCGASNTGKFCIECGSVGPDF
;
A
#
# COMPACT_ATOMS: atom_id res chain seq x y z
N MET A 1 7.94 9.45 -20.99
CA MET A 1 8.20 10.82 -20.53
C MET A 1 7.57 10.99 -19.17
N SER A 2 8.36 11.37 -18.17
CA SER A 2 7.83 11.79 -16.86
C SER A 2 8.29 13.20 -16.55
N VAL A 3 7.35 14.03 -16.11
CA VAL A 3 7.58 15.41 -15.71
C VAL A 3 7.36 15.50 -14.20
N TYR A 4 8.26 16.16 -13.51
CA TYR A 4 8.13 16.51 -12.10
C TYR A 4 8.58 17.96 -11.91
N ILE A 5 7.63 18.85 -11.62
CA ILE A 5 7.86 20.27 -11.35
C ILE A 5 7.35 20.55 -9.95
N ALA A 6 8.21 21.03 -9.06
CA ALA A 6 7.82 21.28 -7.68
C ALA A 6 8.45 22.54 -7.12
N TYR A 7 7.74 23.15 -6.18
CA TYR A 7 8.30 24.07 -5.20
C TYR A 7 8.50 23.30 -3.89
N ARG A 8 9.71 23.33 -3.32
CA ARG A 8 10.07 22.57 -2.12
C ARG A 8 10.61 23.45 -1.01
N ASP A 9 10.17 23.18 0.22
CA ASP A 9 10.87 23.57 1.45
C ASP A 9 11.91 22.48 1.80
N LEU A 10 13.21 22.82 1.67
CA LEU A 10 14.32 21.86 1.78
C LEU A 10 14.49 21.32 3.20
N VAL A 11 14.23 22.15 4.21
CA VAL A 11 14.35 21.77 5.63
C VAL A 11 13.26 20.75 5.98
N THR A 12 12.02 21.05 5.59
CA THR A 12 10.86 20.16 5.79
C THR A 12 11.06 18.84 5.03
N TYR A 13 11.53 18.92 3.78
CA TYR A 13 11.81 17.75 2.96
C TYR A 13 12.83 16.80 3.61
N GLN A 14 13.97 17.33 4.07
CA GLN A 14 14.99 16.54 4.75
C GLN A 14 14.47 15.91 6.06
N PHE A 15 13.75 16.70 6.86
CA PHE A 15 13.18 16.22 8.11
C PHE A 15 12.22 15.04 7.90
N GLN A 16 11.29 15.15 6.94
CA GLN A 16 10.31 14.11 6.66
C GLN A 16 10.96 12.82 6.10
N MET A 17 11.95 12.95 5.22
CA MET A 17 12.72 11.81 4.72
C MET A 17 13.41 11.04 5.85
N SER A 18 13.94 11.74 6.85
CA SER A 18 14.67 11.13 7.97
C SER A 18 13.79 10.39 8.97
N LEU A 19 12.54 10.82 9.15
CA LEU A 19 11.63 10.24 10.15
C LEU A 19 10.75 9.11 9.62
N CYS A 20 10.36 9.17 8.35
CA CYS A 20 9.29 8.30 7.85
C CYS A 20 9.78 7.11 7.01
N GLY A 21 11.07 7.02 6.68
CA GLY A 21 11.62 5.92 5.85
C GLY A 21 10.89 5.73 4.52
N GLY A 22 10.18 6.77 4.05
CA GLY A 22 9.19 6.70 2.97
C GLY A 22 9.00 8.07 2.32
N THR A 23 8.21 8.10 1.24
CA THR A 23 7.96 9.31 0.44
C THR A 23 7.39 10.41 1.32
N PRO A 24 8.05 11.57 1.46
CA PRO A 24 7.62 12.63 2.35
C PRO A 24 6.20 13.09 1.98
N THR A 25 5.30 13.16 2.97
CA THR A 25 4.03 13.88 2.85
C THR A 25 4.34 15.37 2.86
N ASN A 26 5.04 15.85 1.85
CA ASN A 26 5.42 17.25 1.77
C ASN A 26 4.18 18.03 1.30
N PRO A 27 3.75 19.10 1.99
CA PRO A 27 2.66 19.96 1.54
C PRO A 27 2.97 20.76 0.26
N ASP A 28 4.12 20.49 -0.37
CA ASP A 28 4.61 21.10 -1.61
C ASP A 28 3.55 21.23 -2.70
N PHE A 29 3.70 22.30 -3.48
CA PHE A 29 3.07 22.41 -4.78
C PHE A 29 3.91 21.58 -5.76
N ARG A 30 3.30 20.56 -6.36
CA ARG A 30 3.96 19.69 -7.35
C ARG A 30 3.03 19.37 -8.51
N LEU A 31 3.51 19.60 -9.72
CA LEU A 31 2.92 19.04 -10.94
C LEU A 31 3.73 17.80 -11.33
N ALA A 32 3.08 16.65 -11.39
CA ALA A 32 3.71 15.39 -11.76
C ALA A 32 2.93 14.63 -12.83
N THR A 33 3.65 13.92 -13.70
CA THR A 33 3.06 12.92 -14.59
C THR A 33 2.85 11.61 -13.81
N VAL A 34 1.60 11.15 -13.66
CA VAL A 34 1.27 9.89 -12.95
C VAL A 34 1.28 8.71 -13.90
N GLN A 35 0.76 8.91 -15.10
CA GLN A 35 0.79 7.96 -16.22
C GLN A 35 0.97 8.76 -17.52
N SER A 36 1.27 8.09 -18.63
CA SER A 36 1.46 8.74 -19.94
C SER A 36 0.33 9.72 -20.27
N GLY A 37 0.62 11.02 -20.20
CA GLY A 37 -0.34 12.09 -20.49
C GLY A 37 -1.30 12.47 -19.35
N VAL A 38 -1.18 11.88 -18.17
CA VAL A 38 -1.97 12.23 -16.98
C VAL A 38 -1.15 13.09 -16.05
N TYR A 39 -1.57 14.34 -15.89
CA TYR A 39 -0.92 15.31 -15.01
C TYR A 39 -1.74 15.51 -13.74
N LEU A 40 -1.04 15.56 -12.61
CA LEU A 40 -1.62 15.77 -11.29
C LEU A 40 -0.90 16.93 -10.61
N LEU A 41 -1.65 17.95 -10.19
CA LEU A 41 -1.15 19.00 -9.31
C LEU A 41 -1.51 18.61 -7.88
N THR A 42 -0.54 18.42 -7.00
CA THR A 42 -0.77 18.32 -5.56
C THR A 42 -0.37 19.65 -4.92
N CYS A 43 -1.20 20.20 -4.04
CA CYS A 43 -0.92 21.40 -3.27
C CYS A 43 -1.56 21.30 -1.88
N GLY A 44 -0.78 21.42 -0.81
CA GLY A 44 -1.32 21.43 0.56
C GLY A 44 -2.12 20.17 0.91
N GLY A 45 -1.69 19.01 0.41
CA GLY A 45 -2.37 17.73 0.61
C GLY A 45 -3.67 17.54 -0.19
N LYS A 46 -3.97 18.45 -1.12
CA LYS A 46 -5.09 18.35 -2.06
C LYS A 46 -4.58 18.07 -3.46
N ASP A 47 -5.32 17.28 -4.21
CA ASP A 47 -4.96 16.90 -5.58
C ASP A 47 -5.93 17.53 -6.58
N TYR A 48 -5.41 17.98 -7.73
CA TYR A 48 -6.17 18.65 -8.77
C TYR A 48 -5.87 17.98 -10.12
N ALA A 49 -6.93 17.70 -10.88
CA ALA A 49 -6.80 17.15 -12.22
C ALA A 49 -6.25 18.21 -13.17
N VAL A 50 -5.17 17.89 -13.89
CA VAL A 50 -4.64 18.75 -14.95
C VAL A 50 -4.83 18.04 -16.28
N THR A 51 -5.48 18.71 -17.24
CA THR A 51 -5.62 18.15 -18.60
C THR A 51 -4.24 17.97 -19.22
N LYS A 52 -4.12 17.02 -20.16
CA LYS A 52 -2.85 16.77 -20.84
C LYS A 52 -2.35 18.03 -21.54
N GLU A 53 -3.22 18.71 -22.27
CA GLU A 53 -2.91 19.91 -23.03
C GLU A 53 -2.39 21.02 -22.10
N ARG A 54 -3.06 21.24 -20.97
CA ARG A 54 -2.65 22.27 -20.01
C ARG A 54 -1.36 21.90 -19.29
N GLY A 55 -1.17 20.63 -18.93
CA GLY A 55 0.06 20.14 -18.31
C GLY A 55 1.28 20.32 -19.21
N GLU A 56 1.17 19.98 -20.50
CA GLU A 56 2.23 20.23 -21.48
C GLU A 56 2.48 21.73 -21.69
N GLN A 57 1.41 22.55 -21.73
CA GLN A 57 1.55 24.00 -21.81
C GLN A 57 2.31 24.55 -20.59
N PHE A 58 1.94 24.13 -19.37
CA PHE A 58 2.60 24.56 -18.14
C PHE A 58 4.08 24.15 -18.12
N LYS A 59 4.39 22.92 -18.55
CA LYS A 59 5.77 22.45 -18.72
C LYS A 59 6.58 23.39 -19.63
N ASN A 60 6.02 23.77 -20.78
CA ASN A 60 6.69 24.66 -21.73
C ASN A 60 6.84 26.09 -21.18
N GLU A 61 5.84 26.60 -20.46
CA GLU A 61 5.90 27.90 -19.77
C GLU A 61 7.04 27.93 -18.74
N VAL A 62 7.17 26.87 -17.95
CA VAL A 62 8.27 26.70 -16.99
C VAL A 62 9.61 26.62 -17.72
N LEU A 63 9.76 25.74 -18.70
CA LEU A 63 11.02 25.59 -19.44
C LEU A 63 11.47 26.88 -20.15
N SER A 64 10.53 27.71 -20.61
CA SER A 64 10.87 29.00 -21.24
C SER A 64 11.49 30.03 -20.28
N LYS A 65 11.40 29.79 -18.97
CA LYS A 65 11.84 30.69 -17.89
C LYS A 65 13.00 30.12 -17.07
N THR A 66 13.51 28.93 -17.39
CA THR A 66 14.67 28.34 -16.71
C THR A 66 15.94 29.13 -17.01
N THR A 67 16.83 29.27 -16.02
CA THR A 67 18.09 30.01 -16.15
C THR A 67 19.27 29.14 -16.57
N GLY A 68 19.11 27.82 -16.50
CA GLY A 68 20.14 26.85 -16.84
C GLY A 68 19.65 25.42 -16.65
N SER A 69 20.50 24.47 -17.03
CA SER A 69 20.32 23.05 -16.74
C SER A 69 21.63 22.47 -16.25
N HIS A 70 21.56 21.52 -15.32
CA HIS A 70 22.74 20.84 -14.80
C HIS A 70 22.56 19.32 -14.84
N ALA A 71 23.68 18.60 -14.89
CA ALA A 71 23.69 17.14 -14.75
C ALA A 71 23.68 16.76 -13.26
N GLY A 72 23.09 15.60 -12.93
CA GLY A 72 23.07 15.04 -11.57
C GLY A 72 21.82 15.39 -10.78
N HIS A 73 21.60 14.70 -9.66
CA HIS A 73 20.39 14.83 -8.85
C HIS A 73 20.32 16.16 -8.11
N PHE A 74 19.10 16.67 -7.89
CA PHE A 74 18.89 17.82 -7.02
C PHE A 74 19.49 17.54 -5.64
N PRO A 75 20.35 18.44 -5.12
CA PRO A 75 21.12 18.14 -3.93
C PRO A 75 20.19 17.94 -2.72
N MET A 76 20.43 16.88 -1.94
CA MET A 76 19.83 16.69 -0.61
C MET A 76 20.50 17.64 0.38
N VAL A 77 20.40 18.93 0.13
CA VAL A 77 21.01 20.00 0.95
C VAL A 77 19.92 20.74 1.72
N PRO A 78 20.25 21.24 2.93
CA PRO A 78 19.33 22.05 3.71
C PRO A 78 19.11 23.43 3.06
N GLU A 79 20.03 23.86 2.21
CA GLU A 79 20.00 25.16 1.53
C GLU A 79 20.52 25.05 0.09
N HIS A 80 19.87 25.76 -0.83
CA HIS A 80 20.27 25.92 -2.22
C HIS A 80 20.41 27.41 -2.54
N ASN A 81 21.60 27.85 -2.99
CA ASN A 81 21.91 29.26 -3.23
C ASN A 81 21.61 30.19 -2.02
N GLY A 82 21.81 29.70 -0.79
CA GLY A 82 21.55 30.44 0.45
C GLY A 82 20.07 30.58 0.82
N LYS A 83 19.17 29.87 0.13
CA LYS A 83 17.75 29.75 0.46
C LYS A 83 17.43 28.35 0.99
N THR A 84 16.49 28.25 1.92
CA THR A 84 15.93 26.98 2.42
C THR A 84 14.80 26.45 1.53
N THR A 85 14.53 27.12 0.42
CA THR A 85 13.50 26.79 -0.56
C THR A 85 14.13 26.60 -1.93
N ALA A 86 13.51 25.77 -2.77
CA ALA A 86 13.98 25.54 -4.12
C ALA A 86 12.85 25.19 -5.08
N ALA A 87 12.96 25.69 -6.32
CA ALA A 87 12.25 25.12 -7.45
C ALA A 87 13.00 23.88 -7.94
N VAL A 88 12.27 22.80 -8.16
CA VAL A 88 12.79 21.55 -8.71
C VAL A 88 12.06 21.25 -9.99
N ILE A 89 12.81 21.14 -11.09
CA ILE A 89 12.28 20.74 -12.39
C ILE A 89 13.08 19.54 -12.84
N GLU A 90 12.43 18.38 -12.85
CA GLU A 90 12.98 17.11 -13.30
C GLU A 90 12.15 16.62 -14.48
N ILE A 91 12.82 16.44 -15.62
CA ILE A 91 12.19 15.91 -16.84
C ILE A 91 12.97 14.69 -17.28
N TYR A 92 12.25 13.57 -17.44
CA TYR A 92 12.79 12.33 -17.97
C TYR A 92 12.24 12.06 -19.37
N GLU A 93 13.11 12.17 -20.36
CA GLU A 93 12.85 11.97 -21.78
C GLU A 93 14.01 11.18 -22.40
N ASP A 94 13.72 10.25 -23.31
CA ASP A 94 14.74 9.48 -24.04
C ASP A 94 15.79 8.77 -23.17
N ASN A 95 15.37 8.22 -22.03
CA ASN A 95 16.22 7.59 -21.00
C ASN A 95 17.25 8.52 -20.33
N GLU A 96 17.08 9.83 -20.47
CA GLU A 96 17.90 10.85 -19.83
C GLU A 96 17.05 11.69 -18.87
N THR A 97 17.57 11.94 -17.66
CA THR A 97 16.97 12.89 -16.72
C THR A 97 17.69 14.23 -16.84
N LYS A 98 16.94 15.32 -17.00
CA LYS A 98 17.44 16.69 -17.03
C LYS A 98 16.88 17.48 -15.85
N TRP A 99 17.75 18.25 -15.23
CA TRP A 99 17.41 19.15 -14.12
C TRP A 99 17.63 20.59 -14.54
N TYR A 100 16.71 21.46 -14.15
CA TYR A 100 16.74 22.86 -14.53
C TYR A 100 16.74 23.78 -13.30
N ASP A 101 17.56 24.82 -13.38
CA ASP A 101 17.59 25.90 -12.40
C ASP A 101 16.43 26.87 -12.66
N PHE A 102 15.75 27.27 -11.60
CA PHE A 102 14.57 28.13 -11.69
C PHE A 102 14.37 28.97 -10.42
N ASP A 103 13.79 30.15 -10.58
CA ASP A 103 13.47 31.05 -9.48
C ASP A 103 12.30 30.51 -8.64
N ASP A 104 12.56 30.26 -7.36
CA ASP A 104 11.62 29.58 -6.45
C ASP A 104 10.35 30.39 -6.18
N GLU A 105 10.45 31.71 -6.07
CA GLU A 105 9.30 32.60 -5.90
C GLU A 105 8.39 32.59 -7.13
N LEU A 106 8.98 32.67 -8.33
CA LEU A 106 8.25 32.58 -9.58
C LEU A 106 7.59 31.22 -9.76
N MET A 107 8.27 30.13 -9.37
CA MET A 107 7.72 28.78 -9.45
C MET A 107 6.49 28.64 -8.56
N LEU A 108 6.59 29.09 -7.31
CA LEU A 108 5.47 29.08 -6.37
C LEU A 108 4.29 29.88 -6.92
N LYS A 109 4.55 31.06 -7.51
CA LYS A 109 3.51 31.86 -8.15
C LYS A 109 2.83 31.10 -9.30
N MET A 110 3.62 30.52 -10.21
CA MET A 110 3.08 29.78 -11.36
C MET A 110 2.23 28.57 -10.94
N LEU A 111 2.67 27.81 -9.95
CA LEU A 111 1.91 26.68 -9.42
C LEU A 111 0.63 27.12 -8.69
N THR A 112 0.66 28.28 -8.02
CA THR A 112 -0.52 28.88 -7.39
C THR A 112 -1.53 29.34 -8.43
N ASP A 113 -1.07 30.06 -9.47
CA ASP A 113 -1.91 30.48 -10.59
C ASP A 113 -2.56 29.25 -11.27
N LEU A 114 -1.80 28.17 -11.49
CA LEU A 114 -2.32 26.91 -12.02
C LEU A 114 -3.37 26.29 -11.09
N LYS A 115 -3.13 26.23 -9.78
CA LYS A 115 -4.13 25.72 -8.82
C LYS A 115 -5.45 26.48 -8.92
N ASP A 116 -5.36 27.81 -8.95
CA ASP A 116 -6.54 28.67 -8.95
C ASP A 116 -7.32 28.57 -10.28
N GLU A 117 -6.65 28.22 -11.39
CA GLU A 117 -7.27 27.88 -12.68
C GLU A 117 -8.09 26.56 -12.64
N LEU A 118 -7.63 25.55 -11.88
CA LEU A 118 -8.20 24.20 -11.89
C LEU A 118 -9.48 24.05 -11.05
N GLY A 119 -9.79 25.02 -10.19
CA GLY A 119 -11.00 25.02 -9.36
C GLY A 119 -10.91 24.11 -8.12
N GLU A 120 -11.92 23.27 -7.93
CA GLU A 120 -12.01 22.40 -6.74
C GLU A 120 -11.08 21.18 -6.82
N PRO A 121 -10.50 20.75 -5.70
CA PRO A 121 -9.68 19.55 -5.66
C PRO A 121 -10.51 18.29 -5.91
N LEU A 122 -9.86 17.24 -6.39
CA LEU A 122 -10.42 15.91 -6.51
C LEU A 122 -10.68 15.30 -5.13
N ASP A 123 -11.82 14.65 -4.99
CA ASP A 123 -12.02 13.68 -3.91
C ASP A 123 -11.27 12.38 -4.22
N ARG A 124 -11.30 11.41 -3.30
CA ARG A 124 -10.60 10.12 -3.47
C ARG A 124 -11.03 9.37 -4.74
N ARG A 125 -12.32 9.46 -5.10
CA ARG A 125 -12.89 8.77 -6.26
C ARG A 125 -12.44 9.43 -7.56
N GLY A 126 -12.57 10.75 -7.63
CA GLY A 126 -12.08 11.57 -8.74
C GLY A 126 -10.58 11.42 -8.96
N LEU A 127 -9.80 11.36 -7.88
CA LEU A 127 -8.35 11.14 -7.94
C LEU A 127 -8.00 9.80 -8.60
N ILE A 128 -8.59 8.70 -8.14
CA ILE A 128 -8.29 7.37 -8.72
C ILE A 128 -8.72 7.31 -10.18
N ASN A 129 -9.91 7.81 -10.51
CA ASN A 129 -10.40 7.81 -11.90
C ASN A 129 -9.55 8.68 -12.83
N HIS A 130 -9.05 9.82 -12.35
CA HIS A 130 -8.16 10.70 -13.11
C HIS A 130 -6.79 10.07 -13.33
N CYS A 131 -6.22 9.46 -12.28
CA CYS A 131 -4.87 8.86 -12.32
C CYS A 131 -4.82 7.53 -13.10
N TYR A 132 -5.93 6.80 -13.15
CA TYR A 132 -6.05 5.49 -13.80
C TYR A 132 -7.22 5.45 -14.78
N PRO A 133 -7.20 6.29 -15.83
CA PRO A 133 -8.25 6.26 -16.83
C PRO A 133 -8.23 4.91 -17.56
N ASN A 134 -9.40 4.39 -17.91
CA ASN A 134 -9.47 3.17 -18.69
C ASN A 134 -8.80 3.38 -20.05
N PRO A 135 -7.82 2.53 -20.44
CA PRO A 135 -7.26 2.58 -21.76
C PRO A 135 -8.33 2.18 -22.80
N SER A 136 -8.14 2.60 -24.04
CA SER A 136 -8.95 2.06 -25.14
C SER A 136 -8.50 0.64 -25.46
N LEU A 137 -9.45 -0.28 -25.64
CA LEU A 137 -9.14 -1.63 -26.06
C LEU A 137 -8.66 -1.61 -27.52
N PRO A 138 -7.45 -2.12 -27.85
CA PRO A 138 -6.97 -2.20 -29.22
C PRO A 138 -7.85 -3.10 -30.10
N GLU A 139 -7.88 -2.85 -31.42
CA GLU A 139 -8.65 -3.66 -32.37
C GLU A 139 -8.22 -5.13 -32.34
N ASP A 140 -6.90 -5.37 -32.37
CA ASP A 140 -6.29 -6.66 -32.07
C ASP A 140 -5.62 -6.60 -30.70
N PHE A 141 -6.07 -7.45 -29.80
CA PHE A 141 -5.55 -7.55 -28.45
C PHE A 141 -5.37 -9.01 -28.03
N GLU A 142 -4.36 -9.23 -27.20
CA GLU A 142 -4.12 -10.50 -26.51
C GLU A 142 -4.88 -10.49 -25.19
N LEU A 143 -5.91 -11.32 -25.07
CA LEU A 143 -6.68 -11.45 -23.83
C LEU A 143 -5.86 -12.21 -22.80
N GLN A 144 -5.58 -11.60 -21.65
CA GLN A 144 -4.82 -12.25 -20.58
C GLN A 144 -5.78 -12.78 -19.50
N THR A 145 -6.64 -11.90 -19.00
CA THR A 145 -7.49 -12.20 -17.83
C THR A 145 -8.83 -11.48 -17.95
N ILE A 146 -9.91 -12.14 -17.52
CA ILE A 146 -11.18 -11.51 -17.15
C ILE A 146 -11.35 -11.76 -15.67
N TYR A 147 -11.61 -10.71 -14.90
CA TYR A 147 -11.56 -10.80 -13.44
C TYR A 147 -12.82 -10.20 -12.80
N HIS A 148 -13.39 -10.91 -11.83
CA HIS A 148 -14.56 -10.50 -11.06
C HIS A 148 -14.37 -10.90 -9.59
N GLN A 149 -14.31 -9.90 -8.70
CA GLN A 149 -14.16 -10.12 -7.26
C GLN A 149 -14.80 -9.02 -6.44
N ILE A 150 -14.99 -9.24 -5.15
CA ILE A 150 -15.30 -8.14 -4.24
C ILE A 150 -14.00 -7.36 -4.02
N TYR A 151 -14.07 -6.04 -4.16
CA TYR A 151 -12.98 -5.15 -3.82
C TYR A 151 -12.91 -5.02 -2.32
N CYS A 152 -11.82 -5.50 -1.74
CA CYS A 152 -11.75 -5.63 -0.29
C CYS A 152 -10.99 -4.47 0.39
N GLY A 153 -10.53 -3.42 -0.31
CA GLY A 153 -9.53 -2.46 0.21
C GLY A 153 -9.69 -1.95 1.67
N PRO A 154 -8.57 -1.60 2.34
CA PRO A 154 -7.89 -0.39 1.90
C PRO A 154 -6.36 -0.53 1.82
N ASP A 155 -5.76 -0.08 0.72
CA ASP A 155 -4.31 -0.08 0.44
C ASP A 155 -3.42 0.74 1.41
N ASN A 156 -3.86 1.04 2.65
CA ASN A 156 -3.10 1.85 3.61
C ASN A 156 -3.25 1.46 5.09
N THR A 157 -3.84 0.31 5.44
CA THR A 157 -3.58 -0.23 6.79
C THR A 157 -2.20 -0.88 6.79
N PRO A 158 -1.29 -0.53 7.72
CA PRO A 158 -0.02 -1.23 7.88
C PRO A 158 -0.28 -2.74 7.88
N GLN A 159 0.57 -3.52 7.20
CA GLN A 159 0.48 -4.98 7.12
C GLN A 159 0.24 -5.69 8.48
N ALA A 160 0.40 -5.00 9.61
CA ALA A 160 0.18 -5.48 10.97
C ALA A 160 -1.29 -5.45 11.46
N VAL A 161 -2.21 -4.70 10.84
CA VAL A 161 -3.65 -4.85 11.12
C VAL A 161 -4.26 -5.68 10.00
N ILE A 162 -3.85 -6.95 9.97
CA ILE A 162 -4.44 -7.96 9.10
C ILE A 162 -5.90 -8.10 9.54
N ARG A 163 -6.80 -7.28 8.99
CA ARG A 163 -8.14 -7.78 8.74
C ARG A 163 -7.90 -8.90 7.76
N VAL A 164 -7.98 -10.12 8.28
CA VAL A 164 -8.07 -11.32 7.45
C VAL A 164 -9.40 -11.14 6.74
N MET A 165 -9.35 -10.44 5.61
CA MET A 165 -10.48 -10.36 4.72
C MET A 165 -10.66 -11.79 4.31
N PHE A 166 -11.78 -12.38 4.77
CA PHE A 166 -12.22 -13.65 4.27
C PHE A 166 -11.99 -13.61 2.76
N PRO A 167 -11.34 -14.61 2.16
CA PRO A 167 -11.38 -14.76 0.72
C PRO A 167 -12.86 -14.92 0.39
N ASP A 168 -13.52 -13.81 0.09
CA ASP A 168 -14.91 -13.75 -0.28
C ASP A 168 -15.08 -14.73 -1.40
N THR A 169 -16.08 -15.55 -1.16
CA THR A 169 -16.18 -16.91 -1.63
C THR A 169 -16.64 -16.99 -3.09
N GLU A 170 -16.48 -15.91 -3.85
CA GLU A 170 -17.18 -15.70 -5.11
C GLU A 170 -16.29 -14.96 -6.13
N THR A 171 -14.97 -15.14 -6.02
CA THR A 171 -13.99 -14.75 -7.04
C THR A 171 -14.12 -15.62 -8.28
N SER A 172 -14.50 -15.03 -9.41
CA SER A 172 -14.55 -15.74 -10.69
C SER A 172 -13.60 -15.09 -11.69
N ARG A 173 -12.91 -15.90 -12.49
CA ARG A 173 -11.90 -15.39 -13.41
C ARG A 173 -11.65 -16.31 -14.60
N LEU A 174 -11.29 -15.71 -15.72
CA LEU A 174 -10.64 -16.38 -16.84
C LEU A 174 -9.16 -15.99 -16.85
N TRP A 175 -8.27 -16.92 -17.14
CA TRP A 175 -6.85 -16.64 -17.38
C TRP A 175 -6.30 -17.54 -18.49
N SER A 176 -5.21 -17.10 -19.13
CA SER A 176 -4.41 -17.90 -20.05
C SER A 176 -3.19 -18.53 -19.37
N PHE A 177 -2.80 -19.72 -19.80
CA PHE A 177 -1.53 -20.37 -19.45
C PHE A 177 -0.92 -20.98 -20.72
N GLY A 178 0.06 -20.28 -21.30
CA GLY A 178 0.51 -20.59 -22.67
C GLY A 178 -0.62 -20.32 -23.66
N ASP A 179 -0.90 -21.30 -24.52
CA ASP A 179 -1.96 -21.22 -25.54
C ASP A 179 -3.33 -21.69 -25.03
N GLU A 180 -3.42 -22.12 -23.77
CA GLU A 180 -4.66 -22.62 -23.17
C GLU A 180 -5.33 -21.57 -22.30
N TYR A 181 -6.67 -21.57 -22.32
CA TYR A 181 -7.49 -20.71 -21.48
C TYR A 181 -8.29 -21.55 -20.49
N PHE A 182 -8.40 -21.05 -19.27
CA PHE A 182 -9.23 -21.65 -18.23
C PHE A 182 -10.15 -20.58 -17.65
N VAL A 183 -11.39 -20.98 -17.39
CA VAL A 183 -12.31 -20.19 -16.56
C VAL A 183 -12.56 -20.92 -15.26
N VAL A 184 -12.59 -20.15 -14.19
CA VAL A 184 -12.93 -20.62 -12.86
C VAL A 184 -14.13 -19.83 -12.36
N ILE A 185 -15.16 -20.58 -11.97
CA ILE A 185 -16.35 -20.08 -11.31
C ILE A 185 -16.30 -20.53 -9.86
N ARG A 186 -16.35 -19.57 -8.94
CA ARG A 186 -16.34 -19.85 -7.50
C ARG A 186 -17.70 -19.55 -6.90
N LYS A 187 -18.17 -20.45 -6.04
CA LYS A 187 -19.39 -20.31 -5.25
C LYS A 187 -19.12 -20.87 -3.86
N GLY A 188 -18.99 -20.04 -2.85
CA GLY A 188 -18.57 -20.54 -1.55
C GLY A 188 -17.07 -20.90 -1.53
N LEU A 189 -16.80 -22.03 -0.90
CA LEU A 189 -15.46 -22.64 -0.92
C LEU A 189 -15.24 -23.49 -2.17
N ASP A 190 -16.30 -23.75 -2.94
CA ASP A 190 -16.23 -24.60 -4.13
C ASP A 190 -15.74 -23.79 -5.33
N GLN A 191 -14.78 -24.38 -6.04
CA GLN A 191 -14.16 -23.83 -7.22
C GLN A 191 -14.35 -24.83 -8.37
N ASN A 192 -15.10 -24.43 -9.39
CA ASN A 192 -15.24 -25.22 -10.62
C ASN A 192 -14.35 -24.63 -11.71
N LYS A 193 -13.49 -25.47 -12.27
CA LYS A 193 -12.55 -25.12 -13.34
C LYS A 193 -13.03 -25.74 -14.65
N TYR A 194 -12.98 -24.94 -15.71
CA TYR A 194 -13.35 -25.35 -17.05
C TYR A 194 -12.23 -24.98 -18.02
N LYS A 195 -11.93 -25.88 -18.95
CA LYS A 195 -11.01 -25.67 -20.06
C LYS A 195 -11.76 -25.03 -21.21
N VAL A 196 -11.32 -23.85 -21.61
CA VAL A 196 -11.96 -23.06 -22.68
C VAL A 196 -11.45 -23.56 -24.03
N PRO A 197 -12.33 -24.04 -24.94
CA PRO A 197 -11.89 -24.52 -26.24
C PRO A 197 -11.41 -23.35 -27.12
N ALA A 198 -10.37 -23.59 -27.93
CA ALA A 198 -9.79 -22.57 -28.80
C ALA A 198 -10.81 -21.95 -29.78
N SER A 199 -11.83 -22.72 -30.17
CA SER A 199 -12.94 -22.26 -31.03
C SER A 199 -13.84 -21.20 -30.38
N LEU A 200 -13.86 -21.09 -29.05
CA LEU A 200 -14.67 -20.11 -28.32
C LEU A 200 -13.96 -18.76 -28.14
N ILE A 201 -12.64 -18.71 -28.29
CA ILE A 201 -11.83 -17.50 -28.05
C ILE A 201 -12.25 -16.30 -28.92
N PRO A 202 -12.56 -16.44 -30.22
CA PRO A 202 -13.02 -15.32 -31.03
C PRO A 202 -14.30 -14.66 -30.50
N ASP A 203 -15.31 -15.46 -30.12
CA ASP A 203 -16.57 -14.95 -29.57
C ASP A 203 -16.37 -14.29 -28.19
N ILE A 204 -15.48 -14.84 -27.36
CA ILE A 204 -15.10 -14.20 -26.09
C ILE A 204 -14.52 -12.81 -26.34
N LYS A 205 -13.62 -12.67 -27.33
CA LYS A 205 -13.05 -11.37 -27.67
C LYS A 205 -14.11 -10.38 -28.13
N ASP A 206 -15.11 -10.82 -28.90
CA ASP A 206 -16.22 -9.95 -29.32
C ASP A 206 -17.08 -9.48 -28.15
N LYS A 207 -17.39 -10.37 -27.19
CA LYS A 207 -18.11 -9.98 -25.97
C LYS A 207 -17.29 -9.05 -25.08
N VAL A 208 -15.98 -9.26 -24.98
CA VAL A 208 -15.07 -8.34 -24.29
C VAL A 208 -15.08 -6.96 -24.94
N ARG A 209 -15.07 -6.87 -26.27
CA ARG A 209 -15.19 -5.59 -26.99
C ARG A 209 -16.48 -4.86 -26.64
N GLU A 210 -17.61 -5.57 -26.63
CA GLU A 210 -18.90 -4.98 -26.25
C GLU A 210 -18.90 -4.48 -24.81
N LEU A 211 -18.35 -5.27 -23.89
CA LEU A 211 -18.25 -4.90 -22.48
C LEU A 211 -17.38 -3.65 -22.27
N CYS A 212 -16.26 -3.54 -23.00
CA CYS A 212 -15.33 -2.42 -22.90
C CYS A 212 -15.82 -1.13 -23.60
N LYS A 213 -16.94 -1.12 -24.31
CA LYS A 213 -17.51 0.11 -24.92
C LYS A 213 -17.94 1.14 -23.88
N ASN A 214 -18.39 0.67 -22.70
CA ASN A 214 -18.85 1.50 -21.60
C ASN A 214 -18.10 1.06 -20.33
N PRO A 215 -16.82 1.42 -20.19
CA PRO A 215 -16.02 0.95 -19.08
C PRO A 215 -16.53 1.56 -17.76
N ALA A 216 -16.40 0.80 -16.68
CA ALA A 216 -16.73 1.26 -15.35
C ALA A 216 -15.62 2.17 -14.81
N GLU A 217 -15.91 2.90 -13.75
CA GLU A 217 -14.90 3.68 -13.05
C GLU A 217 -13.81 2.78 -12.44
N ALA A 218 -12.57 3.28 -12.37
CA ALA A 218 -11.46 2.59 -11.75
C ALA A 218 -11.58 2.57 -10.22
N TYR A 219 -12.25 3.57 -9.65
CA TYR A 219 -12.56 3.60 -8.22
C TYR A 219 -13.65 2.59 -7.87
N VAL A 220 -13.36 1.69 -6.93
CA VAL A 220 -14.33 0.79 -6.33
C VAL A 220 -14.37 1.00 -4.82
N GLU A 221 -15.56 1.15 -4.25
CA GLU A 221 -15.72 1.26 -2.80
C GLU A 221 -15.41 -0.08 -2.12
N PRO A 222 -14.73 -0.09 -0.97
CA PRO A 222 -14.53 -1.31 -0.20
C PRO A 222 -15.84 -2.06 0.08
N GLY A 223 -15.83 -3.37 -0.15
CA GLY A 223 -16.99 -4.25 -0.03
C GLY A 223 -17.93 -4.22 -1.25
N LYS A 224 -17.61 -3.48 -2.31
CA LYS A 224 -18.34 -3.55 -3.59
C LYS A 224 -17.62 -4.47 -4.56
N TRP A 225 -18.37 -5.01 -5.52
CA TRP A 225 -17.80 -5.79 -6.60
C TRP A 225 -16.93 -4.92 -7.50
N GLU A 226 -15.73 -5.41 -7.81
CA GLU A 226 -14.87 -4.92 -8.87
C GLU A 226 -14.75 -5.96 -9.98
N SER A 227 -14.57 -5.46 -11.20
CA SER A 227 -14.24 -6.30 -12.32
C SER A 227 -13.38 -5.56 -13.32
N TYR A 228 -12.51 -6.29 -14.01
CA TYR A 228 -11.68 -5.73 -15.06
C TYR A 228 -11.27 -6.77 -16.09
N ILE A 229 -10.96 -6.28 -17.28
CA ILE A 229 -10.33 -7.03 -18.36
C ILE A 229 -8.86 -6.65 -18.40
N GLN A 230 -7.97 -7.65 -18.36
CA GLN A 230 -6.55 -7.45 -18.55
C GLN A 230 -6.13 -7.92 -19.94
N PHE A 231 -5.37 -7.09 -20.66
CA PHE A 231 -4.92 -7.38 -22.02
C PHE A 231 -3.50 -6.89 -22.29
N GLY A 232 -2.92 -7.42 -23.36
CA GLY A 232 -1.59 -7.05 -23.86
C GLY A 232 -0.43 -7.47 -22.95
N LYS A 233 0.80 -7.25 -23.43
CA LYS A 233 2.03 -7.56 -22.69
C LYS A 233 2.27 -6.65 -21.50
N THR A 234 1.73 -5.44 -21.56
CA THR A 234 1.84 -4.41 -20.51
C THR A 234 0.88 -4.63 -19.35
N LYS A 235 0.01 -5.65 -19.41
CA LYS A 235 -1.00 -5.97 -18.38
C LYS A 235 -1.94 -4.80 -18.10
N GLU A 236 -2.29 -4.06 -19.15
CA GLU A 236 -3.28 -2.98 -19.08
C GLU A 236 -4.63 -3.52 -18.63
N ARG A 237 -5.37 -2.70 -17.89
CA ARG A 237 -6.67 -3.06 -17.30
C ARG A 237 -7.73 -2.08 -17.72
N ILE A 238 -8.88 -2.60 -18.16
CA ILE A 238 -10.11 -1.83 -18.32
C ILE A 238 -11.09 -2.31 -17.27
N PHE A 239 -11.49 -1.43 -16.37
CA PHE A 239 -12.53 -1.70 -15.38
C PHE A 239 -13.89 -1.80 -16.07
N THR A 240 -14.66 -2.81 -15.67
CA THR A 240 -15.93 -3.16 -16.32
C THR A 240 -17.03 -3.26 -15.29
N ASP A 241 -18.28 -3.28 -15.78
CA ASP A 241 -19.44 -3.55 -14.93
C ASP A 241 -19.33 -4.97 -14.34
N PRO A 242 -19.37 -5.15 -13.01
CA PRO A 242 -19.20 -6.47 -12.40
C PRO A 242 -20.29 -7.46 -12.78
N GLY A 243 -21.55 -7.01 -12.87
CA GLY A 243 -22.68 -7.87 -13.24
C GLY A 243 -22.50 -8.46 -14.64
N LYS A 244 -22.23 -7.59 -15.63
CA LYS A 244 -21.98 -8.02 -17.01
C LYS A 244 -20.70 -8.87 -17.15
N THR A 245 -19.68 -8.58 -16.34
CA THR A 245 -18.47 -9.40 -16.33
C THR A 245 -18.75 -10.81 -15.80
N MET A 246 -19.57 -10.92 -14.75
CA MET A 246 -19.97 -12.21 -14.21
C MET A 246 -20.87 -12.99 -15.19
N GLU A 247 -21.77 -12.30 -15.91
CA GLU A 247 -22.55 -12.90 -17.00
C GLU A 247 -21.64 -13.49 -18.09
N LEU A 248 -20.60 -12.76 -18.50
CA LEU A 248 -19.61 -13.24 -19.47
C LEU A 248 -18.84 -14.46 -18.94
N LEU A 249 -18.38 -14.45 -17.69
CA LEU A 249 -17.68 -15.59 -17.10
C LEU A 249 -18.56 -16.85 -17.04
N ASN A 250 -19.83 -16.70 -16.66
CA ASN A 250 -20.79 -17.81 -16.66
C ASN A 250 -21.06 -18.33 -18.09
N TYR A 251 -21.19 -17.43 -19.07
CA TYR A 251 -21.32 -17.80 -20.48
C TYR A 251 -20.13 -18.66 -20.91
N ILE A 252 -18.90 -18.23 -20.63
CA ILE A 252 -17.69 -18.97 -20.99
C ILE A 252 -17.71 -20.36 -20.33
N ALA A 253 -17.99 -20.44 -19.03
CA ALA A 253 -18.03 -21.71 -18.30
C ALA A 253 -19.06 -22.69 -18.88
N SER A 254 -20.25 -22.19 -19.25
CA SER A 254 -21.32 -23.03 -19.84
C SER A 254 -21.00 -23.58 -21.23
N ASN A 255 -20.06 -22.96 -21.95
CA ASN A 255 -19.62 -23.38 -23.30
C ASN A 255 -18.21 -23.99 -23.28
N SER A 256 -17.67 -24.30 -22.10
CA SER A 256 -16.34 -24.86 -21.90
C SER A 256 -16.41 -26.30 -21.41
N GLU A 257 -15.30 -27.04 -21.56
CA GLU A 257 -15.19 -28.40 -21.07
C GLU A 257 -14.92 -28.39 -19.56
N PHE A 258 -15.72 -29.10 -18.77
CA PHE A 258 -15.45 -29.24 -17.34
C PHE A 258 -14.11 -29.95 -17.11
N ASP A 259 -13.27 -29.38 -16.25
CA ASP A 259 -11.94 -29.92 -15.91
C ASP A 259 -11.95 -30.52 -14.51
N SER A 260 -12.25 -29.70 -13.50
CA SER A 260 -12.20 -30.16 -12.10
C SER A 260 -13.05 -29.30 -11.15
N THR A 261 -13.40 -29.90 -10.02
CA THR A 261 -13.89 -29.19 -8.84
C THR A 261 -12.84 -29.30 -7.73
N SER A 262 -12.56 -28.21 -7.05
CA SER A 262 -11.73 -28.19 -5.84
C SER A 262 -12.38 -27.34 -4.77
N GLN A 263 -12.02 -27.62 -3.51
CA GLN A 263 -12.36 -26.74 -2.41
C GLN A 263 -11.15 -25.89 -2.03
N ILE A 264 -11.42 -24.63 -1.72
CA ILE A 264 -10.38 -23.72 -1.26
C ILE A 264 -9.98 -24.12 0.15
N ASP A 265 -8.72 -24.53 0.29
CA ASP A 265 -8.12 -24.79 1.58
C ASP A 265 -7.95 -23.46 2.34
N THR A 266 -8.94 -23.16 3.18
CA THR A 266 -8.90 -21.97 4.03
C THR A 266 -7.70 -22.02 4.97
N ASN A 267 -7.26 -23.18 5.43
CA ASN A 267 -6.14 -23.28 6.38
C ASN A 267 -4.81 -22.82 5.76
N LYS A 268 -4.65 -22.92 4.43
CA LYS A 268 -3.51 -22.34 3.71
C LYS A 268 -3.47 -20.81 3.82
N TYR A 269 -4.63 -20.16 3.87
CA TYR A 269 -4.76 -18.71 4.01
C TYR A 269 -4.88 -18.26 5.47
N TYR A 270 -5.21 -19.18 6.37
CA TYR A 270 -5.16 -19.03 7.84
C TYR A 270 -4.06 -19.93 8.45
N PRO A 271 -2.76 -19.72 8.16
CA PRO A 271 -1.71 -20.57 8.73
C PRO A 271 -1.59 -20.47 10.27
N PHE A 272 -2.42 -19.66 10.94
CA PHE A 272 -2.38 -19.37 12.36
C PHE A 272 -3.81 -19.25 12.90
N ASN A 273 -4.30 -20.23 13.65
CA ASN A 273 -4.36 -20.14 15.12
C ASN A 273 -3.25 -19.25 15.70
N ALA A 274 -3.26 -17.95 15.39
CA ALA A 274 -2.39 -17.01 16.06
C ALA A 274 -2.90 -16.98 17.50
N PRO A 275 -2.11 -17.41 18.51
CA PRO A 275 -2.50 -17.11 19.88
C PRO A 275 -2.73 -15.60 19.97
N PRO A 276 -3.73 -15.14 20.75
CA PRO A 276 -4.11 -13.74 20.81
C PRO A 276 -2.86 -12.86 20.93
N ALA A 277 -2.84 -11.73 20.20
CA ALA A 277 -1.67 -10.86 19.96
C ALA A 277 -0.84 -10.50 21.21
N ASN A 278 -1.40 -10.69 22.40
CA ASN A 278 -0.77 -10.52 23.70
C ASN A 278 0.33 -11.57 24.00
N ALA A 279 0.35 -12.73 23.32
CA ALA A 279 1.34 -13.80 23.58
C ALA A 279 2.72 -13.50 22.98
N PHE A 280 2.80 -12.90 21.80
CA PHE A 280 4.08 -12.53 21.17
C PHE A 280 4.73 -11.31 21.84
N GLY A 281 3.92 -10.32 22.27
CA GLY A 281 4.40 -9.20 23.08
C GLY A 281 4.95 -9.66 24.44
N MET A 282 4.26 -10.60 25.11
CA MET A 282 4.71 -11.18 26.38
C MET A 282 5.96 -12.07 26.22
N MET A 283 6.08 -12.87 25.17
CA MET A 283 7.30 -13.67 24.92
C MET A 283 8.51 -12.78 24.59
N GLY A 284 8.33 -11.72 23.78
CA GLY A 284 9.40 -10.77 23.49
C GLY A 284 9.85 -9.99 24.74
N PHE A 285 8.89 -9.62 25.60
CA PHE A 285 9.18 -8.94 26.87
C PHE A 285 9.83 -9.90 27.89
N MET A 286 9.36 -11.15 28.01
CA MET A 286 10.00 -12.16 28.85
C MET A 286 11.42 -12.50 28.39
N ASN A 287 11.69 -12.60 27.08
CA ASN A 287 13.04 -12.86 26.58
C ASN A 287 13.99 -11.70 26.84
N ASN A 288 13.55 -10.45 26.65
CA ASN A 288 14.38 -9.29 27.00
C ASN A 288 14.59 -9.16 28.52
N MET A 289 13.59 -9.50 29.33
CA MET A 289 13.73 -9.48 30.79
C MET A 289 14.65 -10.60 31.30
N MET A 290 14.58 -11.80 30.74
CA MET A 290 15.53 -12.90 31.01
C MET A 290 16.95 -12.56 30.57
N ALA A 291 17.12 -11.96 29.38
CA ALA A 291 18.43 -11.55 28.89
C ALA A 291 19.05 -10.45 29.78
N GLN A 292 18.24 -9.49 30.23
CA GLN A 292 18.70 -8.45 31.15
C GLN A 292 19.01 -9.01 32.55
N GLN A 293 18.22 -10.00 33.02
CA GLN A 293 18.49 -10.68 34.29
C GLN A 293 19.74 -11.57 34.22
N GLN A 294 20.03 -12.19 33.08
CA GLN A 294 21.22 -13.00 32.89
C GLN A 294 22.49 -12.15 32.68
N ALA A 295 22.37 -10.99 32.02
CA ALA A 295 23.44 -10.00 31.94
C ALA A 295 23.78 -9.40 33.33
N ALA A 296 22.76 -9.13 34.14
CA ALA A 296 22.93 -8.69 35.53
C ALA A 296 23.55 -9.81 36.40
N ALA A 297 23.11 -11.06 36.27
CA ALA A 297 23.68 -12.19 37.01
C ALA A 297 25.17 -12.41 36.71
N ASN A 298 25.62 -12.21 35.47
CA ASN A 298 27.04 -12.30 35.10
C ASN A 298 27.89 -11.13 35.62
N THR A 299 27.28 -9.97 35.93
CA THR A 299 27.99 -8.86 36.60
C THR A 299 28.16 -9.12 38.10
N TYR A 300 27.20 -9.76 38.75
CA TYR A 300 27.30 -10.15 40.17
C TYR A 300 28.22 -11.36 40.41
N ALA A 301 28.33 -12.29 39.46
CA ALA A 301 29.23 -13.44 39.57
C ALA A 301 30.72 -13.05 39.52
N ASN A 302 31.08 -12.01 38.74
CA ASN A 302 32.45 -11.51 38.67
C ASN A 302 32.83 -10.55 39.82
N ALA A 303 31.85 -10.01 40.55
CA ALA A 303 32.09 -9.17 41.73
C ALA A 303 32.24 -9.99 43.03
N ALA A 304 31.67 -11.20 43.11
CA ALA A 304 31.67 -12.04 44.30
C ALA A 304 32.98 -12.84 44.54
N ALA A 305 33.97 -12.77 43.62
CA ALA A 305 35.31 -13.33 43.85
C ALA A 305 36.25 -12.38 44.60
N ALA A 306 35.83 -11.14 44.86
CA ALA A 306 36.52 -10.19 45.70
C ALA A 306 35.64 -9.88 46.92
N GLN A 307 36.13 -10.19 48.12
CA GLN A 307 35.54 -9.91 49.45
C GLN A 307 34.75 -11.05 50.08
N ALA A 308 35.50 -12.09 50.47
CA ALA A 308 35.22 -12.80 51.71
C ALA A 308 35.70 -11.94 52.89
N THR A 309 34.80 -11.44 53.73
CA THR A 309 34.88 -11.50 55.20
C THR A 309 33.65 -10.89 55.89
N GLU A 310 33.16 -11.62 56.89
CA GLU A 310 32.43 -11.16 58.09
C GLU A 310 30.91 -10.86 58.05
N LYS A 311 30.17 -11.91 58.45
CA LYS A 311 29.45 -12.01 59.74
C LYS A 311 27.96 -11.57 59.81
N ALA A 312 27.20 -12.54 60.34
CA ALA A 312 25.92 -12.49 61.06
C ALA A 312 24.61 -12.58 60.25
N ALA A 313 23.91 -13.67 60.54
CA ALA A 313 22.61 -14.10 60.04
C ALA A 313 21.44 -13.25 60.57
N GLN A 314 20.47 -12.99 59.70
CA GLN A 314 19.06 -12.74 60.02
C GLN A 314 18.15 -13.35 58.93
N PRO A 315 16.88 -13.70 59.24
CA PRO A 315 16.13 -14.75 58.56
C PRO A 315 15.50 -14.30 57.23
N ALA A 316 15.31 -15.25 56.31
CA ALA A 316 14.58 -15.06 55.06
C ALA A 316 13.10 -14.67 55.33
N PRO A 317 12.48 -13.78 54.53
CA PRO A 317 11.10 -13.35 54.74
C PRO A 317 10.12 -14.51 54.52
N GLY A 318 9.21 -14.67 55.48
CA GLY A 318 8.20 -15.72 55.53
C GLY A 318 7.14 -15.57 54.45
N THR A 319 6.65 -16.71 53.96
CA THR A 319 5.43 -16.81 53.16
C THR A 319 4.23 -16.29 53.97
N TRP A 320 3.38 -15.46 53.38
CA TRP A 320 2.13 -15.00 53.98
C TRP A 320 0.92 -15.49 53.19
N LYS A 321 -0.21 -15.73 53.87
CA LYS A 321 -1.47 -16.08 53.20
C LYS A 321 -2.33 -14.83 53.01
N CYS A 322 -2.88 -14.68 51.80
CA CYS A 322 -3.76 -13.58 51.48
C CYS A 322 -5.07 -13.67 52.27
N PRO A 323 -5.44 -12.66 53.07
CA PRO A 323 -6.68 -12.70 53.83
C PRO A 323 -7.92 -12.57 52.92
N MET A 324 -7.76 -12.05 51.70
CA MET A 324 -8.85 -11.84 50.74
C MET A 324 -9.19 -13.10 49.94
N CYS A 325 -8.19 -13.90 49.55
CA CYS A 325 -8.41 -15.07 48.68
C CYS A 325 -7.78 -16.38 49.18
N GLY A 326 -7.00 -16.34 50.27
CA GLY A 326 -6.39 -17.53 50.89
C GLY A 326 -5.09 -18.04 50.25
N ALA A 327 -4.63 -17.43 49.15
CA ALA A 327 -3.41 -17.85 48.44
C ALA A 327 -2.13 -17.56 49.23
N SER A 328 -1.13 -18.44 49.17
CA SER A 328 0.19 -18.23 49.78
C SER A 328 1.10 -17.43 48.84
N ASN A 329 1.70 -16.34 49.34
CA ASN A 329 2.54 -15.42 48.58
C ASN A 329 3.87 -15.15 49.30
N THR A 330 4.90 -14.78 48.54
CA THR A 330 6.24 -14.40 49.04
C THR A 330 6.62 -12.95 48.71
N GLY A 331 5.79 -12.24 47.94
CA GLY A 331 6.00 -10.84 47.52
C GLY A 331 5.12 -9.85 48.26
N LYS A 332 5.27 -8.54 47.97
CA LYS A 332 4.49 -7.46 48.61
C LYS A 332 3.00 -7.45 48.25
N PHE A 333 2.61 -8.13 47.18
CA PHE A 333 1.25 -8.20 46.68
C PHE A 333 0.84 -9.66 46.42
N CYS A 334 -0.45 -9.95 46.53
CA CYS A 334 -0.98 -11.25 46.18
C CYS A 334 -0.98 -11.44 44.66
N ILE A 335 -0.43 -12.55 44.17
CA ILE A 335 -0.33 -12.82 42.73
C ILE A 335 -1.69 -13.07 42.07
N GLU A 336 -2.66 -13.56 42.84
CA GLU A 336 -3.99 -13.90 42.33
C GLU A 336 -4.94 -12.70 42.30
N CYS A 337 -4.91 -11.83 43.32
CA CYS A 337 -5.88 -10.74 43.45
C CYS A 337 -5.29 -9.34 43.58
N GLY A 338 -3.96 -9.20 43.63
CA GLY A 338 -3.27 -7.91 43.72
C GLY A 338 -3.34 -7.20 45.07
N SER A 339 -3.94 -7.80 46.10
CA SER A 339 -4.02 -7.19 47.44
C SER A 339 -2.64 -7.07 48.10
N VAL A 340 -2.42 -5.98 48.85
CA VAL A 340 -1.16 -5.71 49.58
C VAL A 340 -0.99 -6.71 50.74
N GLY A 341 0.24 -7.18 50.94
CA GLY A 341 0.61 -8.06 52.05
C GLY A 341 0.50 -7.38 53.41
N PRO A 342 0.22 -8.13 54.48
CA PRO A 342 -0.10 -7.59 55.80
C PRO A 342 1.05 -6.81 56.47
N ASP A 343 2.28 -6.97 55.99
CA ASP A 343 3.46 -6.28 56.51
C ASP A 343 3.81 -4.99 55.73
N PHE A 344 2.94 -4.51 54.81
CA PHE A 344 3.18 -3.33 53.95
C PHE A 344 2.03 -2.34 53.85
#